data_AF-A0A537L060-F1
#
_entry.id   AF-A0A537L060-F1
#
_cell.length_a   1.000
_cell.length_b   1.000
_cell.length_c   1.000
_cell.angle_alpha   90.00
_cell.angle_beta   90.00
_cell.angle_gamma   90.00
#
_symmetry.space_group_name_H-M   'P 1'
#
loop_
_entity.id
_entity.type
_entity.pdbx_description
1 polymer ?
#
loop_
_entity_poly.entity_id
_entity_poly.type
_entity_poly.pdbx_seq_one_letter_code
_entity_poly.pdbx_strand_id
1 'polypeptide(L)'
;MRSTAIMSEPWKVANCQGIRVHYQDALDGGGLWMSPWLVDFFDRRSIPKQQRIYEWCAGPAFLAFSLLGKGMCETLCLADINPRAVEACQRTIRDNGLSDRVSVYLSDNLKSIPETEKWDIVVSNPIHFADAYPGDILRYDEGWQTHSEFFADVGKFLKRSGVVLLQENNWGSTVQTFEQMIDDAGLKTIFTDNALPERTDGDHIYLLGAIRKEDRLPQWALGPTPLAPYHVGDRIDFARTGYPERYFTRGWSSPESWGTWTNGEIAELRLQPTKPHGALELVTEARAFVGPSLPAQVVDVMVNGNAVAQLTFESPDAVEKRLRLPLSAVKPEGDIILTFRVPTAKSPAELGMSSDPRQLGIGVISARLQSVAS
;
A
#
# COMPACT_ATOMS: atom_id res chain seq x y z
N MET A 1 -20.64 -30.04 -41.07
CA MET A 1 -19.46 -30.11 -40.19
C MET A 1 -19.67 -29.15 -39.04
N ARG A 2 -19.31 -29.58 -37.82
CA ARG A 2 -19.76 -29.03 -36.54
C ARG A 2 -19.42 -27.54 -36.38
N SER A 3 -20.44 -26.72 -36.20
CA SER A 3 -20.30 -25.41 -35.55
C SER A 3 -20.00 -25.68 -34.08
N THR A 4 -18.73 -25.53 -33.70
CA THR A 4 -18.35 -25.40 -32.30
C THR A 4 -18.86 -24.05 -31.83
N ALA A 5 -20.05 -24.05 -31.22
CA ALA A 5 -20.43 -22.97 -30.32
C ALA A 5 -19.34 -22.91 -29.24
N ILE A 6 -18.48 -21.89 -29.32
CA ILE A 6 -17.56 -21.56 -28.24
C ILE A 6 -18.46 -21.23 -27.05
N MET A 7 -18.56 -22.13 -26.08
CA MET A 7 -19.27 -21.86 -24.83
C MET A 7 -18.58 -20.65 -24.20
N SER A 8 -19.26 -19.50 -24.14
CA SER A 8 -18.73 -18.32 -23.49
C SER A 8 -18.44 -18.66 -22.03
N GLU A 9 -17.23 -18.34 -21.56
CA GLU A 9 -16.81 -18.55 -20.18
C GLU A 9 -17.88 -18.05 -19.19
N PRO A 10 -18.20 -18.78 -18.11
CA PRO A 10 -19.23 -18.34 -17.18
C PRO A 10 -18.80 -17.06 -16.45
N TRP A 11 -19.77 -16.18 -16.19
CA TRP A 11 -19.57 -15.01 -15.35
C TRP A 11 -19.36 -15.43 -13.90
N LYS A 12 -18.37 -14.81 -13.26
CA LYS A 12 -18.06 -14.92 -11.83
C LYS A 12 -18.33 -13.60 -11.13
N VAL A 13 -18.41 -13.65 -9.80
CA VAL A 13 -18.59 -12.46 -8.96
C VAL A 13 -17.54 -12.45 -7.86
N ALA A 14 -16.77 -11.38 -7.76
CA ALA A 14 -15.89 -11.09 -6.65
C ALA A 14 -16.54 -10.05 -5.71
N ASN A 15 -16.22 -10.12 -4.42
CA ASN A 15 -16.62 -9.10 -3.46
C ASN A 15 -15.47 -8.11 -3.26
N CYS A 16 -15.63 -6.90 -3.78
CA CYS A 16 -14.70 -5.79 -3.65
C CYS A 16 -15.27 -4.76 -2.67
N GLN A 17 -15.00 -4.97 -1.37
CA GLN A 17 -15.42 -4.05 -0.30
C GLN A 17 -16.94 -3.79 -0.29
N GLY A 18 -17.75 -4.83 -0.50
CA GLY A 18 -19.20 -4.76 -0.54
C GLY A 18 -19.79 -4.56 -1.95
N ILE A 19 -18.97 -4.26 -2.96
CA ILE A 19 -19.38 -4.23 -4.36
C ILE A 19 -19.21 -5.61 -4.98
N ARG A 20 -20.28 -6.12 -5.62
CA ARG A 20 -20.27 -7.39 -6.35
C ARG A 20 -19.75 -7.19 -7.77
N VAL A 21 -18.45 -7.40 -7.98
CA VAL A 21 -17.78 -7.18 -9.28
C VAL A 21 -17.90 -8.42 -10.15
N HIS A 22 -18.52 -8.27 -11.33
CA HIS A 22 -18.68 -9.32 -12.33
C HIS A 22 -17.46 -9.40 -13.23
N TYR A 23 -17.00 -10.62 -13.53
CA TYR A 23 -15.84 -10.85 -14.38
C TYR A 23 -15.83 -12.25 -15.01
N GLN A 24 -14.88 -12.48 -15.91
CA GLN A 24 -14.46 -13.79 -16.44
C GLN A 24 -12.96 -13.93 -16.17
N ASP A 25 -12.41 -15.13 -15.97
CA ASP A 25 -10.99 -15.32 -15.62
C ASP A 25 -10.07 -14.75 -16.69
N ALA A 26 -10.47 -14.85 -17.97
CA ALA A 26 -9.72 -14.28 -19.09
C ALA A 26 -9.61 -12.74 -19.06
N LEU A 27 -10.38 -12.05 -18.20
CA LEU A 27 -10.33 -10.59 -18.04
C LEU A 27 -9.53 -10.17 -16.81
N ASP A 28 -9.15 -11.09 -15.92
CA ASP A 28 -8.40 -10.76 -14.72
C ASP A 28 -6.89 -10.69 -15.02
N GLY A 29 -6.42 -9.48 -15.35
CA GLY A 29 -5.00 -9.16 -15.48
C GLY A 29 -4.25 -9.03 -14.13
N GLY A 30 -4.85 -9.47 -13.03
CA GLY A 30 -4.29 -9.41 -11.68
C GLY A 30 -4.94 -8.38 -10.77
N GLY A 31 -5.88 -7.57 -11.27
CA GLY A 31 -6.53 -6.52 -10.48
C GLY A 31 -7.22 -7.06 -9.23
N LEU A 32 -7.74 -8.29 -9.27
CA LEU A 32 -8.43 -8.89 -8.12
C LEU A 32 -7.48 -9.09 -6.93
N TRP A 33 -6.31 -9.68 -7.16
CA TRP A 33 -5.33 -9.95 -6.09
C TRP A 33 -4.59 -8.67 -5.64
N MET A 34 -4.53 -7.65 -6.50
CA MET A 34 -3.83 -6.38 -6.24
C MET A 34 -4.70 -5.33 -5.55
N SER A 35 -6.01 -5.37 -5.75
CA SER A 35 -6.94 -4.39 -5.17
C SER A 35 -6.80 -4.19 -3.64
N PRO A 36 -6.53 -5.21 -2.80
CA PRO A 36 -6.30 -4.99 -1.38
C PRO A 36 -5.05 -4.14 -1.08
N TRP A 37 -4.01 -4.26 -1.91
CA TRP A 37 -2.75 -3.51 -1.73
C TRP A 37 -2.94 -2.03 -2.09
N LEU A 38 -3.73 -1.73 -3.12
CA LEU A 38 -4.10 -0.35 -3.44
C LEU A 38 -4.97 0.28 -2.34
N VAL A 39 -5.94 -0.47 -1.79
CA VAL A 39 -6.76 0.00 -0.66
C VAL A 39 -5.88 0.27 0.57
N ASP A 40 -4.95 -0.62 0.88
CA ASP A 40 -3.98 -0.42 1.96
C ASP A 40 -3.12 0.82 1.73
N PHE A 41 -2.64 1.06 0.50
CA PHE A 41 -1.91 2.28 0.16
C PHE A 41 -2.73 3.55 0.43
N PHE A 42 -4.01 3.58 0.05
CA PHE A 42 -4.90 4.71 0.32
C PHE A 42 -5.07 4.95 1.83
N ASP A 43 -5.27 3.88 2.61
CA ASP A 43 -5.40 3.94 4.07
C ASP A 43 -4.07 4.44 4.71
N ARG A 44 -2.92 3.85 4.35
CA ARG A 44 -1.58 4.23 4.88
C ARG A 44 -1.20 5.67 4.57
N ARG A 45 -1.58 6.19 3.40
CA ARG A 45 -1.35 7.58 3.02
C ARG A 45 -2.42 8.54 3.55
N SER A 46 -3.46 8.01 4.22
CA SER A 46 -4.62 8.79 4.67
C SER A 46 -5.17 9.67 3.54
N ILE A 47 -5.29 9.09 2.35
CA ILE A 47 -5.78 9.81 1.17
C ILE A 47 -7.21 10.25 1.46
N PRO A 48 -7.53 11.56 1.39
CA PRO A 48 -8.88 12.02 1.65
C PRO A 48 -9.85 11.41 0.62
N LYS A 49 -11.13 11.37 0.95
CA LYS A 49 -12.13 10.91 -0.01
C LYS A 49 -12.08 11.77 -1.28
N GLN A 50 -11.99 11.11 -2.43
CA GLN A 50 -11.91 11.74 -3.74
C GLN A 50 -13.31 11.92 -4.33
N GLN A 51 -13.53 12.96 -5.13
CA GLN A 51 -14.81 13.13 -5.80
C GLN A 51 -14.94 12.15 -6.98
N ARG A 52 -13.88 12.01 -7.78
CA ARG A 52 -13.90 11.24 -9.01
C ARG A 52 -12.55 10.57 -9.28
N ILE A 53 -12.57 9.24 -9.30
CA ILE A 53 -11.41 8.40 -9.63
C ILE A 53 -11.61 7.81 -11.03
N TYR A 54 -10.53 7.80 -11.82
CA TYR A 54 -10.48 7.11 -13.10
C TYR A 54 -9.63 5.85 -13.02
N GLU A 55 -10.12 4.73 -13.54
CA GLU A 55 -9.30 3.53 -13.78
C GLU A 55 -8.99 3.40 -15.26
N TRP A 56 -7.71 3.54 -15.58
CA TRP A 56 -7.15 3.26 -16.90
C TRP A 56 -6.89 1.75 -17.02
N CYS A 57 -7.05 1.18 -18.22
CA CYS A 57 -6.93 -0.27 -18.47
C CYS A 57 -7.75 -1.09 -17.46
N ALA A 58 -9.02 -0.72 -17.28
CA ALA A 58 -9.79 -1.13 -16.11
C ALA A 58 -10.03 -2.64 -16.01
N GLY A 59 -10.11 -3.37 -17.12
CA GLY A 59 -10.57 -4.75 -17.10
C GLY A 59 -11.95 -4.84 -16.43
N PRO A 60 -12.14 -5.73 -15.44
CA PRO A 60 -13.34 -5.75 -14.59
C PRO A 60 -13.45 -4.63 -13.54
N ALA A 61 -12.45 -3.74 -13.45
CA ALA A 61 -12.34 -2.60 -12.54
C ALA A 61 -12.27 -2.95 -11.04
N PHE A 62 -11.55 -4.02 -10.70
CA PHE A 62 -11.41 -4.47 -9.31
C PHE A 62 -10.79 -3.39 -8.41
N LEU A 63 -9.86 -2.58 -8.93
CA LEU A 63 -9.22 -1.51 -8.17
C LEU A 63 -10.23 -0.42 -7.81
N ALA A 64 -10.85 0.20 -8.81
CA ALA A 64 -11.76 1.30 -8.58
C ALA A 64 -13.04 0.88 -7.84
N PHE A 65 -13.59 -0.30 -8.12
CA PHE A 65 -14.74 -0.79 -7.34
C PHE A 65 -14.39 -1.06 -5.88
N SER A 66 -13.16 -1.51 -5.58
CA SER A 66 -12.69 -1.64 -4.19
C SER A 66 -12.58 -0.29 -3.49
N LEU A 67 -12.03 0.73 -4.17
CA LEU A 67 -11.96 2.10 -3.65
C LEU A 67 -13.36 2.70 -3.43
N LEU A 68 -14.30 2.46 -4.33
CA LEU A 68 -15.69 2.91 -4.22
C LEU A 68 -16.41 2.22 -3.06
N GLY A 69 -16.29 0.89 -2.94
CA GLY A 69 -16.90 0.10 -1.87
C GLY A 69 -16.37 0.47 -0.48
N LYS A 70 -15.07 0.78 -0.40
CA LYS A 70 -14.41 1.28 0.82
C LYS A 70 -14.81 2.71 1.18
N GLY A 71 -15.47 3.44 0.28
CA GLY A 71 -15.88 4.84 0.49
C GLY A 71 -14.78 5.87 0.23
N MET A 72 -13.70 5.48 -0.46
CA MET A 72 -12.57 6.36 -0.79
C MET A 72 -12.85 7.31 -1.96
N CYS A 73 -13.93 7.09 -2.70
CA CYS A 73 -14.41 8.02 -3.71
C CYS A 73 -15.93 8.16 -3.77
N GLU A 74 -16.43 9.23 -4.38
CA GLU A 74 -17.86 9.44 -4.63
C GLU A 74 -18.32 8.76 -5.93
N THR A 75 -17.57 8.98 -7.01
CA THR A 75 -17.88 8.49 -8.37
C THR A 75 -16.66 7.90 -9.07
N LEU A 76 -16.92 7.03 -10.05
CA LEU A 76 -15.90 6.41 -10.88
C LEU A 76 -16.06 6.78 -12.36
N CYS A 77 -14.93 6.82 -13.05
CA CYS A 77 -14.79 6.74 -14.50
C CYS A 77 -13.98 5.49 -14.82
N LEU A 78 -14.46 4.63 -15.71
CA LEU A 78 -13.80 3.39 -16.09
C LEU A 78 -13.57 3.39 -17.59
N ALA A 79 -12.43 2.92 -18.07
CA ALA A 79 -12.26 2.67 -19.49
C ALA A 79 -11.35 1.49 -19.80
N ASP A 80 -11.70 0.79 -20.86
CA ASP A 80 -10.91 -0.33 -21.37
C ASP A 80 -11.07 -0.45 -22.89
N ILE A 81 -10.07 -1.01 -23.56
CA ILE A 81 -10.09 -1.28 -25.01
C ILE A 81 -10.89 -2.56 -25.32
N ASN A 82 -10.97 -3.48 -24.37
CA ASN A 82 -11.64 -4.76 -24.53
C ASN A 82 -13.15 -4.61 -24.26
N PRO A 83 -14.03 -4.84 -25.27
CA PRO A 83 -15.47 -4.72 -25.09
C PRO A 83 -16.04 -5.72 -24.07
N ARG A 84 -15.35 -6.83 -23.77
CA ARG A 84 -15.76 -7.79 -22.72
C ARG A 84 -15.48 -7.25 -21.32
N ALA A 85 -14.38 -6.52 -21.13
CA ALA A 85 -14.09 -5.81 -19.89
C ALA A 85 -15.14 -4.70 -19.63
N VAL A 86 -15.51 -3.96 -20.68
CA VAL A 86 -16.60 -2.99 -20.61
C VAL A 86 -17.94 -3.66 -20.26
N GLU A 87 -18.25 -4.82 -20.86
CA GLU A 87 -19.45 -5.60 -20.50
C GLU A 87 -19.43 -6.03 -19.02
N ALA A 88 -18.27 -6.46 -18.52
CA ALA A 88 -18.06 -6.83 -17.12
C ALA A 88 -18.38 -5.65 -16.17
N CYS A 89 -17.80 -4.48 -16.45
CA CYS A 89 -18.08 -3.25 -15.72
C CYS A 89 -19.58 -2.88 -15.76
N GLN A 90 -20.23 -2.96 -16.93
CA GLN A 90 -21.66 -2.68 -17.06
C GLN A 90 -22.54 -3.65 -16.26
N ARG A 91 -22.15 -4.94 -16.18
CA ARG A 91 -22.84 -5.93 -15.33
C ARG A 91 -22.70 -5.57 -13.86
N THR A 92 -21.49 -5.24 -13.40
CA THR A 92 -21.23 -4.76 -12.04
C THR A 92 -22.07 -3.53 -11.71
N ILE A 93 -22.10 -2.53 -12.59
CA ILE A 93 -22.87 -1.30 -12.40
C ILE A 93 -24.36 -1.60 -12.21
N ARG A 94 -24.93 -2.48 -13.05
CA ARG A 94 -26.35 -2.87 -12.94
C ARG A 94 -26.66 -3.66 -11.67
N ASP A 95 -25.83 -4.66 -11.35
CA ASP A 95 -26.06 -5.54 -10.19
C ASP A 95 -25.99 -4.78 -8.85
N ASN A 96 -25.20 -3.69 -8.80
CA ASN A 96 -25.01 -2.89 -7.59
C ASN A 96 -25.79 -1.55 -7.61
N GLY A 97 -26.57 -1.27 -8.65
CA GLY A 97 -27.35 -0.04 -8.77
C GLY A 97 -26.50 1.25 -8.82
N LEU A 98 -25.36 1.22 -9.52
CA LEU A 98 -24.35 2.29 -9.52
C LEU A 98 -24.40 3.23 -10.74
N SER A 99 -25.49 3.22 -11.51
CA SER A 99 -25.59 3.93 -12.79
C SER A 99 -25.48 5.46 -12.69
N ASP A 100 -25.74 6.04 -11.52
CA ASP A 100 -25.60 7.47 -11.21
C ASP A 100 -24.19 7.84 -10.72
N ARG A 101 -23.35 6.85 -10.39
CA ARG A 101 -22.04 7.04 -9.76
C ARG A 101 -20.88 6.55 -10.61
N VAL A 102 -21.12 5.72 -11.62
CA VAL A 102 -20.06 5.07 -12.41
C VAL A 102 -20.34 5.22 -13.89
N SER A 103 -19.41 5.84 -14.61
CA SER A 103 -19.38 5.86 -16.08
C SER A 103 -18.35 4.84 -16.59
N VAL A 104 -18.64 4.20 -17.71
CA VAL A 104 -17.73 3.24 -18.36
C VAL A 104 -17.65 3.53 -19.86
N TYR A 105 -16.43 3.54 -20.40
CA TYR A 105 -16.15 3.83 -21.80
C TYR A 105 -15.39 2.69 -22.46
N LEU A 106 -15.81 2.29 -23.67
CA LEU A 106 -14.97 1.51 -24.58
C LEU A 106 -14.02 2.50 -25.25
N SER A 107 -12.74 2.43 -24.92
CA SER A 107 -11.76 3.42 -25.37
C SER A 107 -10.41 2.76 -25.63
N ASP A 108 -9.82 3.08 -26.78
CA ASP A 108 -8.39 2.90 -26.99
C ASP A 108 -7.65 4.03 -26.25
N ASN A 109 -7.04 3.69 -25.13
CA ASN A 109 -6.43 4.64 -24.21
C ASN A 109 -7.42 5.78 -23.84
N LEU A 110 -7.06 7.04 -24.02
CA LEU A 110 -7.91 8.19 -23.72
C LEU A 110 -8.73 8.71 -24.92
N LYS A 111 -8.64 8.07 -26.10
CA LYS A 111 -9.18 8.59 -27.38
C LYS A 111 -10.70 8.76 -27.41
N SER A 112 -11.45 7.94 -26.66
CA SER A 112 -12.93 7.99 -26.61
C SER A 112 -13.48 8.56 -25.30
N ILE A 113 -12.62 9.13 -24.46
CA ILE A 113 -13.01 9.74 -23.19
C ILE A 113 -13.56 11.16 -23.45
N PRO A 114 -14.75 11.51 -22.94
CA PRO A 114 -15.29 12.86 -23.10
C PRO A 114 -14.37 13.93 -22.49
N GLU A 115 -14.11 15.02 -23.20
CA GLU A 115 -13.24 16.12 -22.73
C GLU A 115 -13.72 16.78 -21.42
N THR A 116 -15.01 16.61 -21.10
CA THR A 116 -15.64 17.07 -19.86
C THR A 116 -15.20 16.26 -18.63
N GLU A 117 -14.62 15.08 -18.81
CA GLU A 117 -14.08 14.28 -17.71
C GLU A 117 -12.92 15.00 -17.02
N LYS A 118 -12.97 15.02 -15.68
CA LYS A 118 -11.89 15.56 -14.84
C LYS A 118 -11.75 14.73 -13.56
N TRP A 119 -10.54 14.26 -13.27
CA TRP A 119 -10.28 13.27 -12.21
C TRP A 119 -9.36 13.81 -11.11
N ASP A 120 -9.66 13.45 -9.86
CA ASP A 120 -8.78 13.78 -8.73
C ASP A 120 -7.61 12.79 -8.64
N ILE A 121 -7.88 11.51 -8.90
CA ILE A 121 -6.86 10.46 -8.98
C ILE A 121 -7.14 9.58 -10.20
N VAL A 122 -6.08 9.24 -10.94
CA VAL A 122 -6.07 8.14 -11.91
C VAL A 122 -5.38 6.96 -11.26
N VAL A 123 -6.01 5.79 -11.26
CA VAL A 123 -5.41 4.52 -10.83
C VAL A 123 -5.28 3.61 -12.05
N SER A 124 -4.31 2.70 -12.04
CA SER A 124 -4.19 1.69 -13.09
C SER A 124 -3.35 0.51 -12.63
N ASN A 125 -3.71 -0.67 -13.14
CA ASN A 125 -2.84 -1.84 -13.27
C ASN A 125 -2.72 -2.11 -14.78
N PRO A 126 -1.88 -1.35 -15.49
CA PRO A 126 -1.82 -1.39 -16.95
C PRO A 126 -1.07 -2.64 -17.44
N ILE A 127 -0.75 -2.64 -18.72
CA ILE A 127 0.02 -3.66 -19.40
C ILE A 127 1.51 -3.57 -19.00
N HIS A 128 2.17 -4.67 -18.64
CA HIS A 128 3.44 -4.63 -17.90
C HIS A 128 4.74 -4.86 -18.69
N PHE A 129 4.72 -5.28 -19.96
CA PHE A 129 5.93 -5.74 -20.65
C PHE A 129 6.07 -5.20 -22.07
N ALA A 130 7.24 -4.67 -22.43
CA ALA A 130 7.54 -4.26 -23.80
C ALA A 130 8.36 -5.28 -24.62
N ASP A 131 8.92 -6.28 -23.95
CA ASP A 131 9.85 -7.26 -24.52
C ASP A 131 9.44 -8.72 -24.26
N ALA A 132 8.26 -8.95 -23.67
CA ALA A 132 7.71 -10.27 -23.38
C ALA A 132 6.23 -10.36 -23.76
N TYR A 133 5.76 -11.58 -24.08
CA TYR A 133 4.36 -11.89 -24.42
C TYR A 133 3.81 -11.24 -25.70
N PRO A 134 4.56 -11.19 -26.82
CA PRO A 134 4.10 -10.51 -28.03
C PRO A 134 2.71 -10.96 -28.48
N GLY A 135 1.81 -9.99 -28.69
CA GLY A 135 0.41 -10.20 -29.05
C GLY A 135 -0.56 -10.46 -27.89
N ASP A 136 -0.09 -10.57 -26.65
CA ASP A 136 -0.93 -10.66 -25.45
C ASP A 136 -1.38 -9.25 -25.01
N ILE A 137 -2.63 -8.89 -25.34
CA ILE A 137 -3.19 -7.57 -25.02
C ILE A 137 -3.25 -7.24 -23.52
N LEU A 138 -3.12 -8.24 -22.64
CA LEU A 138 -3.11 -8.03 -21.19
C LEU A 138 -1.71 -7.76 -20.64
N ARG A 139 -0.66 -8.11 -21.39
CA ARG A 139 0.73 -8.11 -20.88
C ARG A 139 1.72 -7.34 -21.74
N TYR A 140 1.47 -7.24 -23.05
CA TYR A 140 2.43 -6.69 -24.00
C TYR A 140 2.10 -5.27 -24.48
N ASP A 141 2.98 -4.33 -24.18
CA ASP A 141 2.97 -2.94 -24.66
C ASP A 141 4.17 -2.70 -25.58
N GLU A 142 3.97 -2.90 -26.89
CA GLU A 142 5.02 -2.79 -27.90
C GLU A 142 5.75 -1.44 -27.81
N GLY A 143 7.02 -1.49 -27.39
CA GLY A 143 7.86 -0.29 -27.24
C GLY A 143 7.31 0.74 -26.25
N TRP A 144 6.46 0.34 -25.29
CA TRP A 144 5.79 1.24 -24.35
C TRP A 144 4.89 2.30 -25.00
N GLN A 145 4.33 1.99 -26.18
CA GLN A 145 3.50 2.93 -26.92
C GLN A 145 2.23 3.31 -26.16
N THR A 146 1.59 2.35 -25.49
CA THR A 146 0.36 2.57 -24.72
C THR A 146 0.61 3.50 -23.54
N HIS A 147 1.70 3.30 -22.81
CA HIS A 147 2.14 4.20 -21.74
C HIS A 147 2.46 5.59 -22.26
N SER A 148 3.22 5.68 -23.36
CA SER A 148 3.61 6.94 -23.96
C SER A 148 2.41 7.77 -24.41
N GLU A 149 1.44 7.14 -25.09
CA GLU A 149 0.17 7.77 -25.49
C GLU A 149 -0.66 8.20 -24.26
N PHE A 150 -0.69 7.37 -23.21
CA PHE A 150 -1.43 7.69 -22.00
C PHE A 150 -0.88 8.93 -21.30
N PHE A 151 0.43 8.98 -21.06
CA PHE A 151 1.05 10.13 -20.40
C PHE A 151 0.89 11.41 -21.21
N ALA A 152 1.02 11.34 -22.53
CA ALA A 152 0.85 12.49 -23.42
C ALA A 152 -0.54 13.16 -23.30
N ASP A 153 -1.58 12.39 -22.97
CA ASP A 153 -2.96 12.88 -22.93
C ASP A 153 -3.53 13.08 -21.52
N VAL A 154 -3.10 12.31 -20.51
CA VAL A 154 -3.73 12.27 -19.18
C VAL A 154 -3.76 13.64 -18.50
N GLY A 155 -2.75 14.48 -18.74
CA GLY A 155 -2.68 15.83 -18.18
C GLY A 155 -3.90 16.71 -18.49
N LYS A 156 -4.60 16.47 -19.61
CA LYS A 156 -5.83 17.19 -20.02
C LYS A 156 -7.04 16.85 -19.16
N PHE A 157 -7.00 15.71 -18.47
CA PHE A 157 -8.11 15.15 -17.69
C PHE A 157 -7.87 15.23 -16.19
N LEU A 158 -6.67 15.56 -15.71
CA LEU A 158 -6.44 15.76 -14.28
C LEU A 158 -7.10 17.07 -13.79
N LYS A 159 -7.78 17.04 -12.65
CA LYS A 159 -8.10 18.26 -11.90
C LYS A 159 -6.84 18.89 -11.34
N ARG A 160 -6.90 20.14 -10.85
CA ARG A 160 -5.75 20.78 -10.19
C ARG A 160 -5.28 19.90 -9.04
N SER A 161 -3.98 19.65 -8.97
CA SER A 161 -3.36 18.72 -8.02
C SER A 161 -3.80 17.26 -8.17
N GLY A 162 -4.38 16.88 -9.30
CA GLY A 162 -4.77 15.51 -9.59
C GLY A 162 -3.56 14.62 -9.80
N VAL A 163 -3.60 13.39 -9.30
CA VAL A 163 -2.45 12.47 -9.27
C VAL A 163 -2.71 11.24 -10.13
N VAL A 164 -1.74 10.87 -10.94
CA VAL A 164 -1.67 9.56 -11.58
C VAL A 164 -0.96 8.60 -10.64
N LEU A 165 -1.57 7.45 -10.37
CA LEU A 165 -1.05 6.39 -9.51
C LEU A 165 -1.06 5.09 -10.32
N LEU A 166 0.08 4.77 -10.94
CA LEU A 166 0.24 3.53 -11.69
C LEU A 166 0.82 2.45 -10.80
N GLN A 167 0.30 1.24 -10.96
CA GLN A 167 0.86 0.04 -10.40
C GLN A 167 1.65 -0.69 -11.48
N GLU A 168 2.95 -0.83 -11.28
CA GLU A 168 3.90 -1.35 -12.26
C GLU A 168 4.62 -2.58 -11.71
N ASN A 169 5.38 -3.26 -12.55
CA ASN A 169 6.08 -4.49 -12.20
C ASN A 169 7.56 -4.42 -12.57
N ASN A 170 8.44 -4.57 -11.57
CA ASN A 170 9.88 -4.61 -11.76
C ASN A 170 10.35 -5.77 -12.66
N TRP A 171 9.53 -6.78 -12.95
CA TRP A 171 9.88 -7.75 -14.00
C TRP A 171 9.91 -7.12 -15.40
N GLY A 172 8.97 -6.22 -15.68
CA GLY A 172 8.83 -5.58 -16.99
C GLY A 172 9.53 -4.24 -17.10
N SER A 173 9.52 -3.43 -16.04
CA SER A 173 9.93 -2.02 -16.07
C SER A 173 10.70 -1.60 -14.82
N THR A 174 11.26 -0.40 -14.84
CA THR A 174 11.64 0.33 -13.63
C THR A 174 11.05 1.72 -13.70
N VAL A 175 11.21 2.52 -12.65
CA VAL A 175 10.79 3.93 -12.65
C VAL A 175 11.44 4.69 -13.81
N GLN A 176 12.72 4.42 -14.09
CA GLN A 176 13.48 5.01 -15.19
C GLN A 176 12.91 4.70 -16.57
N THR A 177 12.21 3.56 -16.73
CA THR A 177 11.52 3.22 -17.99
C THR A 177 10.52 4.30 -18.41
N PHE A 178 9.87 4.95 -17.44
CA PHE A 178 8.80 5.91 -17.69
C PHE A 178 9.22 7.38 -17.50
N GLU A 179 10.44 7.64 -17.04
CA GLU A 179 10.89 9.00 -16.68
C GLU A 179 10.77 9.99 -17.84
N GLN A 180 11.25 9.62 -19.03
CA GLN A 180 11.25 10.52 -20.18
C GLN A 180 9.83 10.84 -20.67
N MET A 181 8.95 9.84 -20.78
CA MET A 181 7.57 10.05 -21.23
C MET A 181 6.74 10.86 -20.22
N ILE A 182 7.00 10.68 -18.92
CA ILE A 182 6.40 11.52 -17.86
C ILE A 182 6.89 12.96 -18.00
N ASP A 183 8.19 13.17 -18.20
CA ASP A 183 8.78 14.50 -18.31
C ASP A 183 8.28 15.26 -19.56
N ASP A 184 8.25 14.59 -20.71
CA ASP A 184 7.78 15.10 -21.99
C ASP A 184 6.29 15.49 -21.95
N ALA A 185 5.49 14.77 -21.16
CA ALA A 185 4.09 15.07 -20.91
C ALA A 185 3.85 16.28 -19.98
N GLY A 186 4.91 16.95 -19.51
CA GLY A 186 4.80 18.03 -18.53
C GLY A 186 4.43 17.54 -17.13
N LEU A 187 4.62 16.26 -16.85
CA LEU A 187 4.39 15.64 -15.54
C LEU A 187 5.72 15.44 -14.81
N LYS A 188 5.67 15.13 -13.53
CA LYS A 188 6.82 14.74 -12.71
C LYS A 188 6.41 13.59 -11.79
N THR A 189 7.33 12.64 -11.59
CA THR A 189 7.20 11.62 -10.56
C THR A 189 7.35 12.27 -9.18
N ILE A 190 6.48 11.90 -8.23
CA ILE A 190 6.40 12.54 -6.91
C ILE A 190 6.67 11.59 -5.76
N PHE A 191 6.42 10.29 -5.96
CA PHE A 191 6.84 9.23 -5.06
C PHE A 191 6.84 7.90 -5.80
N THR A 192 7.52 6.93 -5.21
CA THR A 192 7.34 5.52 -5.51
C THR A 192 7.06 4.77 -4.21
N ASP A 193 6.34 3.65 -4.28
CA ASP A 193 6.16 2.73 -3.16
C ASP A 193 6.56 1.33 -3.61
N ASN A 194 7.47 0.69 -2.87
CA ASN A 194 8.04 -0.63 -3.16
C ASN A 194 8.82 -0.75 -4.50
N ALA A 195 9.26 0.34 -5.12
CA ALA A 195 10.04 0.26 -6.37
C ALA A 195 11.49 -0.19 -6.14
N LEU A 196 11.97 -1.12 -6.97
CA LEU A 196 13.38 -1.49 -7.06
C LEU A 196 14.10 -0.70 -8.18
N PRO A 197 15.41 -0.44 -8.03
CA PRO A 197 16.18 0.31 -9.02
C PRO A 197 16.46 -0.47 -10.32
N GLU A 198 16.29 -1.79 -10.28
CA GLU A 198 16.61 -2.70 -11.39
C GLU A 198 15.44 -3.65 -11.64
N ARG A 199 15.40 -4.23 -12.86
CA ARG A 199 14.43 -5.27 -13.20
C ARG A 199 14.69 -6.55 -12.43
N THR A 200 13.64 -7.34 -12.19
CA THR A 200 13.67 -8.61 -11.47
C THR A 200 13.38 -9.80 -12.39
N ASP A 201 13.77 -11.01 -11.97
CA ASP A 201 13.52 -12.27 -12.70
C ASP A 201 12.08 -12.82 -12.50
N GLY A 202 11.21 -12.05 -11.87
CA GLY A 202 9.82 -12.40 -11.57
C GLY A 202 9.06 -11.21 -10.98
N ASP A 203 7.77 -11.39 -10.74
CA ASP A 203 6.87 -10.32 -10.30
C ASP A 203 7.36 -9.62 -9.03
N HIS A 204 7.54 -8.30 -9.13
CA HIS A 204 7.76 -7.42 -8.00
C HIS A 204 7.03 -6.10 -8.25
N ILE A 205 5.92 -5.89 -7.56
CA ILE A 205 5.00 -4.78 -7.85
C ILE A 205 5.40 -3.52 -7.11
N TYR A 206 5.29 -2.37 -7.79
CA TYR A 206 5.48 -1.06 -7.19
C TYR A 206 4.40 -0.07 -7.61
N LEU A 207 4.25 1.01 -6.85
CA LEU A 207 3.43 2.16 -7.23
C LEU A 207 4.32 3.30 -7.70
N LEU A 208 3.91 3.96 -8.76
CA LEU A 208 4.47 5.22 -9.27
C LEU A 208 3.40 6.31 -9.18
N GLY A 209 3.71 7.35 -8.42
CA GLY A 209 2.89 8.57 -8.36
C GLY A 209 3.45 9.65 -9.28
N ALA A 210 2.61 10.25 -10.12
CA ALA A 210 2.96 11.38 -10.98
C ALA A 210 1.91 12.51 -10.95
N ILE A 211 2.36 13.74 -11.17
CA ILE A 211 1.51 14.96 -11.18
C ILE A 211 2.00 15.92 -12.26
N ARG A 212 1.16 16.89 -12.68
CA ARG A 212 1.61 18.02 -13.50
C ARG A 212 2.71 18.84 -12.81
N LYS A 213 3.76 19.22 -13.55
CA LYS A 213 4.95 19.90 -13.02
C LYS A 213 4.60 21.18 -12.26
N GLU A 214 3.64 21.94 -12.76
CA GLU A 214 3.16 23.21 -12.21
C GLU A 214 2.20 23.09 -11.03
N ASP A 215 1.65 21.90 -10.79
CA ASP A 215 0.67 21.70 -9.73
C ASP A 215 1.33 21.56 -8.35
N ARG A 216 0.61 22.03 -7.34
CA ARG A 216 0.99 21.83 -5.93
C ARG A 216 0.74 20.38 -5.55
N LEU A 217 1.72 19.77 -4.89
CA LEU A 217 1.61 18.41 -4.35
C LEU A 217 0.51 18.31 -3.30
N PRO A 218 -0.40 17.32 -3.41
CA PRO A 218 -1.27 16.95 -2.30
C PRO A 218 -0.46 16.50 -1.08
N GLN A 219 -0.94 16.81 0.12
CA GLN A 219 -0.23 16.48 1.36
C GLN A 219 0.01 14.96 1.51
N TRP A 220 -0.97 14.14 1.14
CA TRP A 220 -0.88 12.67 1.20
C TRP A 220 0.18 12.08 0.24
N ALA A 221 0.56 12.83 -0.79
CA ALA A 221 1.55 12.38 -1.78
C ALA A 221 3.00 12.54 -1.29
N LEU A 222 3.23 13.40 -0.28
CA LEU A 222 4.55 13.63 0.32
C LEU A 222 5.08 12.45 1.16
N GLY A 223 4.35 11.34 1.19
CA GLY A 223 4.61 10.19 2.07
C GLY A 223 3.53 10.06 3.15
N PRO A 224 3.61 9.05 4.03
CA PRO A 224 3.11 9.26 5.39
C PRO A 224 3.70 10.60 5.84
N THR A 225 2.85 11.48 6.38
CA THR A 225 3.25 12.84 6.80
C THR A 225 4.64 12.75 7.46
N PRO A 226 5.65 13.56 7.07
CA PRO A 226 6.94 13.54 7.76
C PRO A 226 6.62 13.53 9.24
N LEU A 227 7.09 12.49 9.96
CA LEU A 227 6.68 12.17 11.33
C LEU A 227 6.36 13.47 12.03
N ALA A 228 5.06 13.78 12.21
CA ALA A 228 4.71 14.94 13.01
C ALA A 228 5.50 14.77 14.31
N PRO A 229 6.28 15.78 14.76
CA PRO A 229 7.18 15.60 15.87
C PRO A 229 6.45 14.87 16.99
N TYR A 230 6.96 13.71 17.36
CA TYR A 230 6.40 12.91 18.43
C TYR A 230 6.60 13.73 19.72
N HIS A 231 5.52 14.16 20.35
CA HIS A 231 5.65 14.87 21.61
C HIS A 231 6.01 13.87 22.70
N VAL A 232 7.15 14.12 23.37
CA VAL A 232 7.55 13.29 24.51
C VAL A 232 6.43 13.31 25.55
N GLY A 233 5.94 12.14 25.93
CA GLY A 233 4.75 11.95 26.77
C GLY A 233 3.52 11.40 26.04
N ASP A 234 3.46 11.49 24.71
CA ASP A 234 2.32 10.96 23.93
C ASP A 234 2.31 9.43 23.93
N ARG A 235 1.12 8.83 24.04
CA ARG A 235 0.95 7.39 23.84
C ARG A 235 0.85 7.10 22.35
N ILE A 236 1.73 6.23 21.86
CA ILE A 236 1.61 5.59 20.55
C ILE A 236 0.71 4.37 20.72
N ASP A 237 -0.44 4.37 20.06
CA ASP A 237 -1.35 3.24 20.01
C ASP A 237 -0.99 2.36 18.79
N PHE A 238 -0.67 1.08 19.06
CA PHE A 238 -0.27 0.12 18.03
C PHE A 238 -1.47 -0.61 17.42
N ALA A 239 -2.70 -0.31 17.84
CA ALA A 239 -3.89 -0.80 17.16
C ALA A 239 -4.06 -0.10 15.80
N ARG A 240 -4.78 -0.74 14.88
CA ARG A 240 -5.12 -0.20 13.56
C ARG A 240 -5.74 1.20 13.60
N THR A 241 -6.50 1.52 14.65
CA THR A 241 -7.11 2.84 14.83
C THR A 241 -6.13 3.94 15.24
N GLY A 242 -4.95 3.56 15.75
CA GLY A 242 -3.87 4.48 16.14
C GLY A 242 -2.97 4.91 14.98
N TYR A 243 -3.07 4.22 13.84
CA TYR A 243 -2.22 4.40 12.64
C TYR A 243 -0.71 4.33 12.96
N PRO A 244 -0.23 3.28 13.65
CA PRO A 244 1.16 3.17 14.09
C PRO A 244 2.15 2.97 12.94
N GLU A 245 1.68 2.60 11.75
CA GLU A 245 2.51 2.36 10.56
C GLU A 245 3.35 3.58 10.18
N ARG A 246 2.90 4.79 10.54
CA ARG A 246 3.69 6.03 10.35
C ARG A 246 5.03 6.02 11.11
N TYR A 247 5.15 5.20 12.14
CA TYR A 247 6.39 5.04 12.91
C TYR A 247 7.20 3.83 12.45
N PHE A 248 6.60 2.86 11.74
CA PHE A 248 7.26 1.61 11.39
C PHE A 248 8.24 1.82 10.24
N THR A 249 9.44 1.26 10.37
CA THR A 249 10.43 1.25 9.29
C THR A 249 10.65 -0.15 8.72
N ARG A 250 10.57 -1.22 9.54
CA ARG A 250 10.58 -2.62 9.08
C ARG A 250 10.11 -3.58 10.18
N GLY A 251 9.76 -4.81 9.79
CA GLY A 251 9.59 -5.94 10.71
C GLY A 251 8.34 -5.92 11.57
N TRP A 252 7.29 -5.26 11.11
CA TRP A 252 5.97 -5.25 11.75
C TRP A 252 4.96 -5.95 10.86
N SER A 253 3.99 -6.65 11.44
CA SER A 253 2.81 -7.12 10.71
C SER A 253 1.84 -5.95 10.44
N SER A 254 0.78 -6.21 9.67
CA SER A 254 -0.37 -5.30 9.64
C SER A 254 -0.94 -5.11 11.05
N PRO A 255 -1.31 -3.89 11.45
CA PRO A 255 -1.93 -3.65 12.76
C PRO A 255 -3.30 -4.31 12.91
N GLU A 256 -3.51 -4.89 14.09
CA GLU A 256 -4.76 -5.53 14.47
C GLU A 256 -5.62 -4.57 15.33
N SER A 257 -6.82 -4.97 15.75
CA SER A 257 -7.71 -4.10 16.53
C SER A 257 -7.19 -3.70 17.91
N TRP A 258 -6.14 -4.37 18.39
CA TRP A 258 -5.61 -4.24 19.74
C TRP A 258 -4.14 -3.80 19.79
N GLY A 259 -3.39 -3.93 18.70
CA GLY A 259 -1.93 -3.81 18.68
C GLY A 259 -1.32 -4.38 17.40
N THR A 260 0.00 -4.45 17.35
CA THR A 260 0.74 -4.95 16.17
C THR A 260 1.83 -5.95 16.59
N TRP A 261 1.93 -7.06 15.87
CA TRP A 261 3.01 -8.02 16.06
C TRP A 261 4.30 -7.59 15.37
N THR A 262 5.44 -7.86 16.01
CA THR A 262 6.70 -7.99 15.28
C THR A 262 6.63 -9.18 14.33
N ASN A 263 7.24 -9.06 13.16
CA ASN A 263 7.30 -10.11 12.15
C ASN A 263 8.75 -10.28 11.65
N GLY A 264 9.36 -11.40 12.01
CA GLY A 264 10.79 -11.68 11.79
C GLY A 264 11.64 -11.37 13.03
N GLU A 265 12.96 -11.53 12.89
CA GLU A 265 13.91 -11.34 14.00
C GLU A 265 14.17 -9.87 14.36
N ILE A 266 13.78 -8.92 13.51
CA ILE A 266 14.06 -7.48 13.72
C ILE A 266 12.81 -6.68 13.39
N ALA A 267 12.35 -5.86 14.34
CA ALA A 267 11.32 -4.84 14.15
C ALA A 267 11.86 -3.46 14.52
N GLU A 268 11.56 -2.44 13.71
CA GLU A 268 12.08 -1.09 13.90
C GLU A 268 11.00 -0.02 13.79
N LEU A 269 11.09 0.97 14.68
CA LEU A 269 10.29 2.16 14.62
C LEU A 269 11.16 3.41 14.74
N ARG A 270 10.76 4.47 14.04
CA ARG A 270 11.43 5.77 14.02
C ARG A 270 10.54 6.82 14.67
N LEU A 271 11.10 7.55 15.63
CA LEU A 271 10.45 8.67 16.32
C LEU A 271 11.25 9.95 16.06
N GLN A 272 10.54 11.05 15.81
CA GLN A 272 11.11 12.40 15.76
C GLN A 272 10.67 13.16 17.02
N PRO A 273 11.33 12.96 18.17
CA PRO A 273 10.88 13.57 19.41
C PRO A 273 10.96 15.09 19.33
N THR A 274 9.95 15.80 19.84
CA THR A 274 10.15 17.20 20.23
C THR A 274 11.28 17.28 21.26
N LYS A 275 12.13 18.33 21.18
CA LYS A 275 13.37 18.48 21.96
C LYS A 275 13.24 17.90 23.38
N PRO A 276 13.91 16.78 23.70
CA PRO A 276 13.76 16.13 24.99
C PRO A 276 14.43 16.97 26.09
N HIS A 277 13.76 17.08 27.23
CA HIS A 277 14.35 17.61 28.45
C HIS A 277 14.78 16.44 29.34
N GLY A 278 16.09 16.22 29.49
CA GLY A 278 16.65 15.20 30.38
C GLY A 278 16.70 13.79 29.79
N ALA A 279 16.89 12.80 30.66
CA ALA A 279 16.89 11.39 30.27
C ALA A 279 15.50 10.93 29.86
N LEU A 280 15.42 9.99 28.93
CA LEU A 280 14.16 9.41 28.46
C LEU A 280 13.98 8.00 29.01
N GLU A 281 12.73 7.62 29.27
CA GLU A 281 12.33 6.24 29.55
C GLU A 281 11.30 5.81 28.51
N LEU A 282 11.55 4.67 27.87
CA LEU A 282 10.57 3.96 27.06
C LEU A 282 9.66 3.15 27.99
N VAL A 283 8.37 3.44 27.94
CA VAL A 283 7.31 2.64 28.55
C VAL A 283 6.58 1.94 27.41
N THR A 284 6.54 0.62 27.44
CA THR A 284 5.88 -0.19 26.41
C THR A 284 4.94 -1.20 27.06
N GLU A 285 3.75 -1.33 26.52
CA GLU A 285 2.78 -2.37 26.88
C GLU A 285 2.78 -3.39 25.75
N ALA A 286 3.18 -4.62 26.05
CA ALA A 286 3.30 -5.66 25.04
C ALA A 286 3.00 -7.04 25.60
N ARG A 287 2.51 -7.92 24.73
CA ARG A 287 2.39 -9.36 24.95
C ARG A 287 3.44 -10.11 24.12
N ALA A 288 3.55 -11.41 24.31
CA ALA A 288 4.48 -12.24 23.53
C ALA A 288 3.82 -13.47 22.93
N PHE A 289 4.37 -13.91 21.80
CA PHE A 289 4.06 -15.22 21.24
C PHE A 289 4.91 -16.27 21.96
N VAL A 290 4.30 -16.98 22.90
CA VAL A 290 4.92 -18.00 23.75
C VAL A 290 4.02 -19.24 23.83
N GLY A 291 4.60 -20.38 24.17
CA GLY A 291 3.91 -21.65 24.33
C GLY A 291 4.79 -22.73 24.97
N PRO A 292 4.32 -23.97 25.10
CA PRO A 292 5.07 -25.04 25.78
C PRO A 292 6.47 -25.31 25.22
N SER A 293 6.66 -25.17 23.90
CA SER A 293 7.94 -25.34 23.20
C SER A 293 8.70 -24.02 22.97
N LEU A 294 8.14 -22.89 23.43
CA LEU A 294 8.69 -21.55 23.28
C LEU A 294 8.34 -20.75 24.55
N PRO A 295 9.02 -21.02 25.68
CA PRO A 295 8.59 -20.53 26.98
C PRO A 295 8.78 -19.03 27.16
N ALA A 296 9.63 -18.40 26.34
CA ALA A 296 9.90 -16.98 26.42
C ALA A 296 10.27 -16.36 25.07
N GLN A 297 9.98 -15.07 24.94
CA GLN A 297 10.59 -14.19 23.94
C GLN A 297 11.68 -13.36 24.60
N VAL A 298 12.89 -13.41 24.03
CA VAL A 298 14.02 -12.57 24.41
C VAL A 298 14.12 -11.44 23.39
N VAL A 299 14.10 -10.20 23.86
CA VAL A 299 14.08 -9.01 23.01
C VAL A 299 15.25 -8.12 23.37
N ASP A 300 16.24 -8.05 22.50
CA ASP A 300 17.29 -7.04 22.60
C ASP A 300 16.74 -5.72 22.07
N VAL A 301 16.80 -4.68 22.89
CA VAL A 301 16.37 -3.34 22.52
C VAL A 301 17.62 -2.53 22.20
N MET A 302 17.64 -1.93 21.02
CA MET A 302 18.67 -1.00 20.59
C MET A 302 18.07 0.37 20.34
N VAL A 303 18.86 1.41 20.60
CA VAL A 303 18.53 2.78 20.26
C VAL A 303 19.62 3.35 19.37
N ASN A 304 19.23 3.79 18.17
CA ASN A 304 20.15 4.32 17.17
C ASN A 304 21.35 3.38 16.92
N GLY A 305 21.09 2.08 16.85
CA GLY A 305 22.08 1.02 16.63
C GLY A 305 22.86 0.56 17.87
N ASN A 306 22.73 1.22 19.02
CA ASN A 306 23.42 0.83 20.26
C ASN A 306 22.52 -0.04 21.13
N ALA A 307 23.00 -1.18 21.61
CA ALA A 307 22.26 -2.03 22.55
C ALA A 307 22.06 -1.29 23.88
N VAL A 308 20.82 -1.23 24.36
CA VAL A 308 20.45 -0.51 25.59
C VAL A 308 19.94 -1.45 26.68
N ALA A 309 19.24 -2.53 26.33
CA ALA A 309 18.78 -3.54 27.27
C ALA A 309 18.33 -4.81 26.57
N GLN A 310 18.10 -5.84 27.36
CA GLN A 310 17.40 -7.05 26.97
C GLN A 310 16.14 -7.19 27.84
N LEU A 311 14.99 -7.42 27.21
CA LEU A 311 13.72 -7.68 27.86
C LEU A 311 13.33 -9.14 27.65
N THR A 312 12.70 -9.73 28.65
CA THR A 312 12.14 -11.10 28.56
C THR A 312 10.64 -11.06 28.82
N PHE A 313 9.90 -11.78 27.96
CA PHE A 313 8.45 -11.97 28.05
C PHE A 313 8.14 -13.47 28.10
N GLU A 314 7.53 -13.92 29.19
CA GLU A 314 7.27 -15.35 29.47
C GLU A 314 5.78 -15.69 29.49
N SER A 315 4.92 -14.67 29.32
CA SER A 315 3.46 -14.81 29.33
C SER A 315 2.86 -14.27 28.03
N PRO A 316 1.76 -14.89 27.53
CA PRO A 316 1.00 -14.34 26.41
C PRO A 316 0.16 -13.10 26.81
N ASP A 317 0.07 -12.80 28.11
CA ASP A 317 -0.64 -11.63 28.61
C ASP A 317 0.15 -10.34 28.38
N ALA A 318 -0.57 -9.24 28.23
CA ALA A 318 0.02 -7.92 28.11
C ALA A 318 0.71 -7.52 29.42
N VAL A 319 1.97 -7.08 29.32
CA VAL A 319 2.75 -6.56 30.44
C VAL A 319 3.40 -5.24 30.07
N GLU A 320 3.46 -4.34 31.04
CA GLU A 320 4.22 -3.10 30.91
C GLU A 320 5.71 -3.35 31.18
N LYS A 321 6.58 -2.85 30.30
CA LYS A 321 8.04 -2.81 30.50
C LYS A 321 8.50 -1.36 30.44
N ARG A 322 9.49 -1.04 31.28
CA ARG A 322 10.10 0.28 31.38
C ARG A 322 11.59 0.18 31.15
N LEU A 323 12.12 1.04 30.30
CA LEU A 323 13.52 1.03 29.92
C LEU A 323 14.06 2.46 29.84
N ARG A 324 15.03 2.78 30.71
CA ARG A 324 15.76 4.04 30.63
C ARG A 324 16.69 4.03 29.41
N LEU A 325 16.58 5.06 28.58
CA LEU A 325 17.43 5.26 27.42
C LEU A 325 18.66 6.07 27.83
N PRO A 326 19.89 5.62 27.50
CA PRO A 326 21.08 6.37 27.83
C PRO A 326 21.12 7.66 27.01
N LEU A 327 21.50 8.77 27.65
CA LEU A 327 21.62 10.08 26.99
C LEU A 327 22.54 10.04 25.77
N SER A 328 23.56 9.17 25.78
CA SER A 328 24.47 8.97 24.65
C SER A 328 23.80 8.35 23.41
N ALA A 329 22.69 7.63 23.57
CA ALA A 329 21.96 7.02 22.46
C ALA A 329 20.92 7.96 21.84
N VAL A 330 20.62 9.09 22.49
CA VAL A 330 19.61 10.06 22.04
C VAL A 330 20.29 11.38 21.71
N LYS A 331 20.35 11.73 20.43
CA LYS A 331 20.86 13.05 20.01
C LYS A 331 19.76 14.11 20.25
N PRO A 332 20.09 15.33 20.73
CA PRO A 332 19.10 16.36 21.05
C PRO A 332 18.17 16.79 19.91
N GLU A 333 18.61 16.59 18.66
CA GLU A 333 17.90 17.00 17.43
C GLU A 333 17.82 15.85 16.40
N GLY A 334 18.06 14.61 16.84
CA GLY A 334 18.11 13.44 15.96
C GLY A 334 16.88 12.54 16.10
N ASP A 335 16.59 11.79 15.04
CA ASP A 335 15.65 10.68 15.12
C ASP A 335 16.06 9.69 16.22
N ILE A 336 15.06 9.10 16.87
CA ILE A 336 15.23 7.92 17.72
C ILE A 336 14.73 6.72 16.91
N ILE A 337 15.66 5.87 16.50
CA ILE A 337 15.36 4.55 15.94
C ILE A 337 15.37 3.56 17.11
N LEU A 338 14.19 3.03 17.47
CA LEU A 338 14.08 1.90 18.38
C LEU A 338 14.06 0.62 17.56
N THR A 339 15.02 -0.25 17.79
CA THR A 339 15.09 -1.57 17.17
C THR A 339 14.82 -2.64 18.23
N PHE A 340 13.87 -3.52 17.96
CA PHE A 340 13.60 -4.73 18.73
C PHE A 340 14.15 -5.92 17.95
N ARG A 341 15.23 -6.53 18.45
CA ARG A 341 15.76 -7.78 17.91
C ARG A 341 15.19 -8.93 18.74
N VAL A 342 14.45 -9.81 18.09
CA VAL A 342 13.72 -10.92 18.69
C VAL A 342 14.24 -12.24 18.13
N PRO A 343 15.45 -12.71 18.53
CA PRO A 343 16.05 -13.93 17.99
C PRO A 343 15.23 -15.20 18.27
N THR A 344 14.28 -15.13 19.20
CA THR A 344 13.37 -16.21 19.57
C THR A 344 12.04 -16.16 18.80
N ALA A 345 11.88 -15.26 17.82
CA ALA A 345 10.67 -15.17 17.02
C ALA A 345 10.40 -16.48 16.28
N LYS A 346 9.15 -16.92 16.30
CA LYS A 346 8.71 -18.16 15.65
C LYS A 346 7.34 -17.99 15.05
N SER A 347 7.09 -18.69 13.95
CA SER A 347 5.75 -18.74 13.38
C SER A 347 4.88 -19.80 14.04
N PRO A 348 3.56 -19.55 14.16
CA PRO A 348 2.61 -20.60 14.52
C PRO A 348 2.71 -21.83 13.59
N ALA A 349 3.06 -21.63 12.32
CA ALA A 349 3.31 -22.71 11.37
C ALA A 349 4.53 -23.58 11.75
N GLU A 350 5.68 -22.97 12.11
CA GLU A 350 6.86 -23.70 12.59
C GLU A 350 6.57 -24.53 13.85
N LEU A 351 5.63 -24.07 14.69
CA LEU A 351 5.22 -24.78 15.91
C LEU A 351 4.05 -25.75 15.68
N GLY A 352 3.55 -25.89 14.46
CA GLY A 352 2.43 -26.78 14.13
C GLY A 352 1.08 -26.36 14.72
N MET A 353 0.91 -25.08 15.07
CA MET A 353 -0.31 -24.55 15.71
C MET A 353 -1.36 -24.08 14.69
N SER A 354 -0.93 -23.54 13.55
CA SER A 354 -1.81 -23.10 12.46
C SER A 354 -1.03 -22.94 11.15
N SER A 355 -1.67 -22.45 10.07
CA SER A 355 -0.99 -22.10 8.82
C SER A 355 -0.40 -20.69 8.78
N ASP A 356 -0.45 -19.94 9.90
CA ASP A 356 0.08 -18.57 9.96
C ASP A 356 1.62 -18.58 9.81
N PRO A 357 2.16 -18.00 8.73
CA PRO A 357 3.59 -18.04 8.43
C PRO A 357 4.38 -16.92 9.12
N ARG A 358 3.70 -15.96 9.78
CA ARG A 358 4.36 -14.80 10.39
C ARG A 358 5.30 -15.26 11.49
N GLN A 359 6.55 -14.81 11.49
CA GLN A 359 7.49 -15.10 12.59
C GLN A 359 7.22 -14.14 13.74
N LEU A 360 6.34 -14.55 14.66
CA LEU A 360 5.85 -13.72 15.75
C LEU A 360 6.84 -13.68 16.91
N GLY A 361 7.09 -12.47 17.39
CA GLY A 361 7.88 -12.19 18.59
C GLY A 361 7.00 -11.59 19.68
N ILE A 362 7.03 -10.26 19.80
CA ILE A 362 6.16 -9.51 20.71
C ILE A 362 5.02 -8.82 19.97
N GLY A 363 3.87 -8.73 20.63
CA GLY A 363 2.69 -7.99 20.18
C GLY A 363 2.57 -6.72 20.98
N VAL A 364 2.95 -5.59 20.38
CA VAL A 364 2.97 -4.29 21.04
C VAL A 364 1.57 -3.68 21.00
N ILE A 365 1.07 -3.25 22.15
CA ILE A 365 -0.21 -2.56 22.33
C ILE A 365 0.03 -1.05 22.36
N SER A 366 1.07 -0.62 23.06
CA SER A 366 1.44 0.79 23.07
C SER A 366 2.90 1.03 23.42
N ALA A 367 3.39 2.21 23.03
CA ALA A 367 4.68 2.72 23.48
C ALA A 367 4.59 4.22 23.80
N ARG A 368 5.43 4.68 24.72
CA ARG A 368 5.60 6.09 25.07
C ARG A 368 7.02 6.34 25.55
N LEU A 369 7.69 7.34 24.99
CA LEU A 369 8.85 7.97 25.63
C LEU A 369 8.37 9.02 26.63
N GLN A 370 8.89 8.99 27.85
CA GLN A 370 8.65 9.98 28.88
C GLN A 370 9.96 10.57 29.40
N SER A 371 9.96 11.87 29.72
CA SER A 371 11.08 12.50 30.43
C SER A 371 11.16 11.99 31.85
N VAL A 372 12.38 11.71 32.30
CA VAL A 372 12.68 11.36 33.69
C VAL A 372 13.32 12.57 34.35
N ALA A 373 12.83 12.95 35.54
CA ALA A 373 13.48 13.97 36.35
C ALA A 373 14.90 13.50 36.69
N SER A 374 15.87 14.38 36.45
CA SER A 374 17.29 14.19 36.75
C SER A 374 17.56 14.07 38.24
#